data_AF-A0A553GUS2-F1
#
_entry.id   AF-A0A553GUS2-F1
#
_cell.length_a   1.000
_cell.length_b   1.000
_cell.length_c   1.000
_cell.angle_alpha   90.00
_cell.angle_beta   90.00
_cell.angle_gamma   90.00
#
_symmetry.space_group_name_H-M   'P 1'
#
loop_
_entity.id
_entity.type
_entity.pdbx_description
1 polymer ?
#
loop_
_entity_poly.entity_id
_entity_poly.type
_entity_poly.pdbx_seq_one_letter_code
_entity_poly.pdbx_strand_id
1 'polypeptide(L)'
;MAHPFPGTGLAFGAALLLGLAGCSSSPTCDEPMSGDHCREERLLYQNDMLQAKLLIASGDMENYELAQALLDRAATQDKTGEADFYRAVLMIRQGPQVDEVMKLLERSAERKHPYATALLYKIYSDPYLITEADPQQAEKYRKAYAGLDVAKSGYPSFDKAMALVNALLAAPQSSDAEDDDADEDEDPAP
;
A
#
# COMPACT_ATOMS: atom_id res chain seq x y z
N MET A 1 -81.51 -41.97 12.10
CA MET A 1 -81.72 -40.54 11.76
C MET A 1 -80.61 -39.73 12.38
N ALA A 2 -79.63 -39.31 11.59
CA ALA A 2 -78.79 -38.12 11.76
C ALA A 2 -77.80 -38.06 10.57
N HIS A 3 -77.42 -36.85 10.22
CA HIS A 3 -76.96 -36.35 8.92
C HIS A 3 -75.45 -36.56 8.61
N PRO A 4 -74.99 -36.20 7.37
CA PRO A 4 -73.69 -36.55 6.80
C PRO A 4 -72.65 -35.39 6.68
N PHE A 5 -71.40 -35.75 6.34
CA PHE A 5 -70.26 -34.99 5.75
C PHE A 5 -69.61 -33.84 6.57
N PRO A 6 -68.41 -33.31 6.21
CA PRO A 6 -67.25 -33.83 5.43
C PRO A 6 -65.89 -33.69 6.19
N GLY A 7 -64.83 -34.42 5.88
CA GLY A 7 -63.87 -34.08 4.83
C GLY A 7 -62.88 -32.95 5.24
N THR A 8 -61.97 -33.21 6.17
CA THR A 8 -60.83 -32.34 6.48
C THR A 8 -59.66 -32.65 5.56
N GLY A 9 -59.51 -31.83 4.53
CA GLY A 9 -58.31 -31.79 3.70
C GLY A 9 -58.07 -30.37 3.24
N LEU A 10 -57.00 -29.76 3.72
CA LEU A 10 -56.06 -28.93 2.95
C LEU A 10 -55.05 -28.31 3.89
N ALA A 11 -53.82 -28.80 3.75
CA ALA A 11 -52.62 -28.22 4.32
C ALA A 11 -52.43 -26.80 3.79
N PHE A 12 -52.32 -25.83 4.69
CA PHE A 12 -51.69 -24.54 4.41
C PHE A 12 -50.36 -24.51 5.17
N GLY A 13 -49.32 -25.03 4.52
CA GLY A 13 -47.94 -24.78 4.91
C GLY A 13 -47.64 -23.32 4.68
N ALA A 14 -47.60 -22.54 5.77
CA ALA A 14 -47.13 -21.16 5.73
C ALA A 14 -45.65 -21.17 5.32
N ALA A 15 -45.40 -20.67 4.11
CA ALA A 15 -44.09 -20.51 3.52
C ALA A 15 -43.24 -19.56 4.38
N LEU A 16 -42.21 -20.12 5.00
CA LEU A 16 -41.13 -19.39 5.67
C LEU A 16 -40.23 -18.78 4.57
N LEU A 17 -40.57 -17.57 4.11
CA LEU A 17 -39.75 -16.82 3.15
C LEU A 17 -38.75 -15.93 3.90
N LEU A 18 -37.52 -16.45 3.97
CA LEU A 18 -36.25 -15.76 3.71
C LEU A 18 -36.25 -14.22 3.83
N GLY A 19 -35.73 -13.74 4.95
CA GLY A 19 -35.12 -12.42 5.07
C GLY A 19 -33.66 -12.58 5.47
N LEU A 20 -32.80 -12.98 4.54
CA LEU A 20 -31.34 -12.89 4.69
C LEU A 20 -30.93 -11.42 4.67
N ALA A 21 -30.98 -10.74 5.81
CA ALA A 21 -30.28 -9.46 5.99
C ALA A 21 -28.79 -9.75 6.24
N GLY A 22 -28.07 -10.05 5.17
CA GLY A 22 -26.62 -10.27 5.17
C GLY A 22 -25.84 -9.05 4.67
N CYS A 23 -25.08 -8.46 5.59
CA CYS A 23 -23.84 -7.68 5.50
C CYS A 23 -23.39 -7.05 4.17
N SER A 24 -23.32 -5.70 4.12
CA SER A 24 -22.14 -4.92 3.68
C SER A 24 -22.43 -3.41 3.84
N SER A 25 -22.50 -2.92 5.07
CA SER A 25 -22.48 -1.48 5.32
C SER A 25 -21.06 -1.06 5.73
N SER A 26 -20.14 -1.08 4.77
CA SER A 26 -19.11 -0.03 4.82
C SER A 26 -19.88 1.28 4.65
N PRO A 27 -19.76 2.28 5.53
CA PRO A 27 -20.51 3.52 5.37
C PRO A 27 -20.13 4.11 4.01
N THR A 28 -21.02 3.96 3.04
CA THR A 28 -20.87 4.52 1.71
C THR A 28 -21.08 6.01 1.88
N CYS A 29 -20.04 6.79 1.59
CA CYS A 29 -20.07 8.26 1.70
C CYS A 29 -20.90 8.91 0.58
N ASP A 30 -22.00 8.26 0.22
CA ASP A 30 -23.01 8.66 -0.75
C ASP A 30 -24.33 9.07 -0.05
N GLU A 31 -24.36 9.09 1.30
CA GLU A 31 -25.51 9.65 2.02
C GLU A 31 -25.52 11.19 1.96
N PRO A 32 -26.66 11.82 1.62
CA PRO A 32 -26.71 13.24 1.25
C PRO A 32 -26.46 14.26 2.37
N MET A 33 -26.40 13.84 3.65
CA MET A 33 -26.21 14.75 4.80
C MET A 33 -24.85 14.55 5.52
N SER A 34 -24.13 13.47 5.22
CA SER A 34 -22.81 13.11 5.78
C SER A 34 -21.75 12.83 4.70
N GLY A 35 -22.19 12.72 3.44
CA GLY A 35 -21.37 12.33 2.29
C GLY A 35 -20.40 13.40 1.82
N ASP A 36 -20.71 14.69 1.98
CA ASP A 36 -19.86 15.77 1.47
C ASP A 36 -18.52 15.85 2.22
N HIS A 37 -18.54 15.86 3.56
CA HIS A 37 -17.32 15.88 4.38
C HIS A 37 -16.50 14.59 4.23
N CYS A 38 -17.13 13.42 4.31
CA CYS A 38 -16.40 12.16 4.10
C CYS A 38 -15.79 12.06 2.69
N ARG A 39 -16.50 12.57 1.67
CA ARG A 39 -16.01 12.58 0.29
C ARG A 39 -14.82 13.54 0.14
N GLU A 40 -14.90 14.73 0.72
CA GLU A 40 -13.81 15.69 0.73
C GLU A 40 -12.56 15.11 1.42
N GLU A 41 -12.72 14.54 2.62
CA GLU A 41 -11.65 13.88 3.36
C GLU A 41 -10.96 12.78 2.53
N ARG A 42 -11.77 11.94 1.86
CA ARG A 42 -11.25 10.89 0.97
C ARG A 42 -10.47 11.45 -0.21
N LEU A 43 -10.97 12.51 -0.84
CA LEU A 43 -10.29 13.15 -1.97
C LEU A 43 -8.97 13.77 -1.54
N LEU A 44 -8.93 14.41 -0.37
CA LEU A 44 -7.71 14.94 0.22
C LEU A 44 -6.70 13.82 0.51
N TYR A 45 -7.13 12.72 1.13
CA TYR A 45 -6.28 11.55 1.35
C TYR A 45 -5.69 11.01 0.03
N GLN A 46 -6.52 10.84 -1.00
CA GLN A 46 -6.07 10.35 -2.31
C GLN A 46 -5.08 11.30 -2.97
N ASN A 47 -5.33 12.60 -2.87
CA ASN A 47 -4.46 13.64 -3.40
C ASN A 47 -3.12 13.68 -2.67
N ASP A 48 -3.12 13.63 -1.34
CA ASP A 48 -1.91 13.63 -0.52
C ASP A 48 -1.04 12.41 -0.80
N MET A 49 -1.64 11.22 -0.81
CA MET A 49 -0.93 9.99 -1.10
C MET A 49 -0.36 9.99 -2.52
N LEU A 50 -1.09 10.47 -3.51
CA LEU A 50 -0.59 10.56 -4.89
C LEU A 50 0.62 11.50 -4.98
N GLN A 51 0.49 12.71 -4.43
CA GLN A 51 1.55 13.71 -4.47
C GLN A 51 2.80 13.21 -3.71
N ALA A 52 2.64 12.67 -2.51
CA ALA A 52 3.76 12.11 -1.74
C ALA A 52 4.50 11.02 -2.52
N LYS A 53 3.78 10.12 -3.20
CA LYS A 53 4.39 9.05 -4.02
C LYS A 53 5.21 9.60 -5.17
N LEU A 54 4.70 10.61 -5.87
CA LEU A 54 5.40 11.24 -6.99
C LEU A 54 6.68 11.96 -6.51
N LEU A 55 6.59 12.70 -5.41
CA LEU A 55 7.73 13.39 -4.80
C LEU A 55 8.81 12.39 -4.35
N ILE A 56 8.43 11.30 -3.68
CA ILE A 56 9.36 10.24 -3.27
C ILE A 56 9.99 9.55 -4.48
N ALA A 57 9.18 9.23 -5.50
CA ALA A 57 9.64 8.54 -6.71
C ALA A 57 10.58 9.41 -7.56
N SER A 58 10.42 10.74 -7.54
CA SER A 58 11.35 11.66 -8.22
C SER A 58 12.76 11.57 -7.67
N GLY A 59 12.88 11.21 -6.39
CA GLY A 59 14.15 11.06 -5.69
C GLY A 59 14.85 12.36 -5.32
N ASP A 60 14.29 13.51 -5.70
CA ASP A 60 14.78 14.83 -5.34
C ASP A 60 14.58 15.12 -3.84
N MET A 61 15.69 15.37 -3.15
CA MET A 61 15.72 15.59 -1.70
C MET A 61 15.01 16.88 -1.29
N GLU A 62 14.93 17.89 -2.16
CA GLU A 62 14.22 19.15 -1.87
C GLU A 62 12.73 18.91 -1.65
N ASN A 63 12.19 17.85 -2.25
CA ASN A 63 10.77 17.48 -2.16
C ASN A 63 10.43 16.66 -0.91
N TYR A 64 11.42 16.21 -0.13
CA TYR A 64 11.20 15.26 0.95
C TYR A 64 10.43 15.86 2.13
N GLU A 65 10.64 17.14 2.44
CA GLU A 65 9.87 17.84 3.48
C GLU A 65 8.37 17.89 3.14
N LEU A 66 8.06 18.26 1.90
CA LEU A 66 6.68 18.28 1.42
C LEU A 66 6.06 16.87 1.40
N ALA A 67 6.82 15.87 0.92
CA ALA A 67 6.36 14.48 0.92
C ALA A 67 6.03 14.00 2.35
N GLN A 68 6.86 14.33 3.33
CA GLN A 68 6.62 14.00 4.74
C GLN A 68 5.33 14.66 5.26
N ALA A 69 5.13 15.95 5.00
CA ALA A 69 3.93 16.68 5.44
C ALA A 69 2.63 16.10 4.83
N LEU A 70 2.66 15.72 3.56
CA LEU A 70 1.54 15.06 2.88
C LEU A 70 1.25 13.68 3.50
N LEU A 71 2.29 12.89 3.77
CA LEU A 71 2.15 11.59 4.45
C LEU A 71 1.61 11.73 5.88
N ASP A 72 2.02 12.76 6.62
CA ASP A 72 1.50 13.06 7.97
C ASP A 72 0.00 13.36 7.93
N ARG A 73 -0.44 14.18 6.98
CA ARG A 73 -1.87 14.46 6.81
C ARG A 73 -2.65 13.23 6.37
N ALA A 74 -2.15 12.50 5.37
CA ALA A 74 -2.79 11.28 4.87
C ALA A 74 -2.89 10.17 5.93
N ALA A 75 -1.89 10.05 6.82
CA ALA A 75 -1.85 9.03 7.86
C ALA A 75 -3.06 9.09 8.83
N THR A 76 -3.71 10.26 8.97
CA THR A 76 -4.91 10.43 9.80
C THR A 76 -6.10 9.61 9.30
N GLN A 77 -6.13 9.26 8.01
CA GLN A 77 -7.20 8.52 7.36
C GLN A 77 -6.74 7.16 6.79
N ASP A 78 -5.44 6.90 6.77
CA ASP A 78 -4.88 5.67 6.20
C ASP A 78 -5.24 4.43 7.03
N LYS A 79 -6.01 3.53 6.42
CA LYS A 79 -6.37 2.22 7.00
C LYS A 79 -5.54 1.07 6.42
N THR A 80 -4.74 1.36 5.41
CA THR A 80 -4.03 0.35 4.61
C THR A 80 -2.57 0.18 5.02
N GLY A 81 -2.02 1.14 5.78
CA GLY A 81 -0.60 1.16 6.13
C GLY A 81 0.28 1.71 5.01
N GLU A 82 -0.30 2.24 3.94
CA GLU A 82 0.44 2.80 2.81
C GLU A 82 1.22 4.06 3.23
N ALA A 83 0.67 4.90 4.12
CA ALA A 83 1.38 6.10 4.59
C ALA A 83 2.63 5.72 5.41
N ASP A 84 2.53 4.68 6.26
CA ASP A 84 3.67 4.16 7.02
C ASP A 84 4.74 3.56 6.09
N PHE A 85 4.33 2.85 5.04
CA PHE A 85 5.25 2.31 4.03
C PHE A 85 6.04 3.40 3.32
N TYR A 86 5.36 4.42 2.78
CA TYR A 86 6.06 5.51 2.08
C TYR A 86 6.90 6.37 3.02
N ARG A 87 6.52 6.52 4.30
CA ARG A 87 7.36 7.16 5.31
C ARG A 87 8.66 6.38 5.55
N ALA A 88 8.56 5.05 5.64
CA ALA A 88 9.74 4.20 5.77
C ALA A 88 10.66 4.33 4.53
N VAL A 89 10.10 4.35 3.32
CA VAL A 89 10.86 4.58 2.08
C VAL A 89 11.58 5.93 2.12
N LEU A 90 10.87 7.00 2.49
CA LEU A 90 11.45 8.34 2.61
C LEU A 90 12.63 8.37 3.60
N MET A 91 12.45 7.75 4.78
CA MET A 91 13.50 7.65 5.80
C MET A 91 14.72 6.86 5.34
N ILE A 92 14.53 5.77 4.58
CA ILE A 92 15.64 5.02 4.01
C ILE A 92 16.45 5.90 3.05
N ARG A 93 15.78 6.72 2.23
CA ARG A 93 16.44 7.61 1.27
C ARG A 93 17.19 8.78 1.92
N GLN A 94 16.74 9.22 3.10
CA GLN A 94 17.36 10.33 3.85
C GLN A 94 18.57 9.92 4.70
N GLY A 95 18.82 8.62 4.86
CA GLY A 95 19.72 8.10 5.89
C GLY A 95 18.90 7.38 6.97
N PRO A 96 18.87 6.04 6.93
CA PRO A 96 17.91 5.27 7.72
C PRO A 96 18.18 5.34 9.21
N GLN A 97 17.15 5.70 9.99
CA GLN A 97 17.05 5.34 11.40
C GLN A 97 16.43 3.95 11.47
N VAL A 98 17.26 2.90 11.45
CA VAL A 98 16.86 1.51 11.22
C VAL A 98 15.69 1.10 12.11
N ASP A 99 15.76 1.34 13.42
CA ASP A 99 14.69 0.96 14.36
C ASP A 99 13.34 1.58 14.02
N GLU A 100 13.32 2.84 13.57
CA GLU A 100 12.09 3.54 13.24
C GLU A 100 11.54 3.11 11.88
N VAL A 101 12.44 2.88 10.91
CA VAL A 101 12.08 2.26 9.61
C VAL A 101 11.42 0.91 9.84
N MET A 102 12.00 0.06 10.70
CA MET A 102 11.46 -1.27 11.00
C MET A 102 10.07 -1.19 11.63
N LYS A 103 9.86 -0.31 12.61
CA LYS A 103 8.53 -0.10 13.24
C LYS A 103 7.47 0.33 12.23
N LEU A 104 7.80 1.27 11.33
CA LEU A 104 6.87 1.73 10.29
C LEU A 104 6.50 0.59 9.34
N LEU A 105 7.49 -0.18 8.89
CA LEU A 105 7.25 -1.30 7.99
C LEU A 105 6.45 -2.42 8.66
N GLU A 106 6.72 -2.73 9.93
CA GLU A 106 5.97 -3.73 10.69
C GLU A 106 4.51 -3.31 10.86
N ARG A 107 4.24 -2.07 11.28
CA ARG A 107 2.88 -1.51 11.36
C ARG A 107 2.15 -1.57 10.02
N SER A 108 2.86 -1.26 8.93
CA SER A 108 2.30 -1.33 7.58
C SER A 108 1.99 -2.78 7.16
N ALA A 109 2.89 -3.72 7.44
CA ALA A 109 2.69 -5.14 7.15
C ALA A 109 1.57 -5.79 8.00
N GLU A 110 1.40 -5.37 9.25
CA GLU A 110 0.28 -5.77 10.11
C GLU A 110 -1.07 -5.40 9.50
N ARG A 111 -1.14 -4.22 8.84
CA ARG A 111 -2.27 -3.75 8.03
C ARG A 111 -2.37 -4.41 6.66
N LYS A 112 -1.61 -5.48 6.42
CA LYS A 112 -1.60 -6.29 5.20
C LYS A 112 -1.11 -5.53 3.96
N HIS A 113 -0.29 -4.50 4.14
CA HIS A 113 0.31 -3.79 3.02
C HIS A 113 1.33 -4.68 2.30
N PRO A 114 1.17 -4.94 0.98
CA PRO A 114 2.03 -5.89 0.28
C PRO A 114 3.47 -5.40 0.14
N TYR A 115 3.67 -4.12 -0.15
CA TYR A 115 5.00 -3.58 -0.39
C TYR A 115 5.83 -3.48 0.90
N ALA A 116 5.19 -3.24 2.05
CA ALA A 116 5.89 -3.31 3.33
C ALA A 116 6.31 -4.73 3.68
N THR A 117 5.44 -5.72 3.40
CA THR A 117 5.78 -7.14 3.59
C THR A 117 6.95 -7.57 2.68
N ALA A 118 6.95 -7.13 1.42
CA ALA A 118 8.04 -7.38 0.48
C ALA A 118 9.34 -6.66 0.88
N LEU A 119 9.24 -5.42 1.39
CA LEU A 119 10.40 -4.68 1.86
C LEU A 119 11.01 -5.29 3.13
N LEU A 120 10.20 -5.77 4.08
CA LEU A 120 10.68 -6.55 5.23
C LEU A 120 11.39 -7.83 4.78
N TYR A 121 10.82 -8.55 3.81
CA TYR A 121 11.53 -9.68 3.19
C TYR A 121 12.89 -9.25 2.66
N LYS A 122 12.95 -8.15 1.87
CA LYS A 122 14.20 -7.65 1.30
C LYS A 122 15.23 -7.40 2.39
N ILE A 123 14.86 -6.65 3.43
CA ILE A 123 15.75 -6.26 4.55
C ILE A 123 16.35 -7.50 5.23
N TYR A 124 15.54 -8.52 5.50
CA TYR A 124 16.04 -9.74 6.13
C TYR A 124 16.80 -10.66 5.16
N SER A 125 16.55 -10.57 3.86
CA SER A 125 17.24 -11.38 2.83
C SER A 125 18.57 -10.78 2.36
N ASP A 126 18.72 -9.47 2.45
CA ASP A 126 19.79 -8.68 1.84
C ASP A 126 20.31 -7.68 2.89
N PRO A 127 21.57 -7.79 3.34
CA PRO A 127 22.11 -6.98 4.44
C PRO A 127 22.46 -5.55 3.97
N TYR A 128 21.44 -4.73 3.69
CA TYR A 128 21.60 -3.33 3.30
C TYR A 128 21.11 -2.32 4.35
N LEU A 129 20.13 -2.69 5.20
CA LEU A 129 19.71 -1.91 6.37
C LEU A 129 20.09 -2.55 7.70
N ILE A 130 20.24 -3.88 7.71
CA ILE A 130 20.68 -4.65 8.87
C ILE A 130 22.05 -5.26 8.58
N THR A 131 22.83 -5.49 9.63
CA THR A 131 24.22 -5.94 9.51
C THR A 131 24.35 -7.39 9.02
N GLU A 132 23.36 -8.23 9.30
CA GLU A 132 23.37 -9.65 8.95
C GLU A 132 22.00 -10.06 8.40
N ALA A 133 22.02 -10.87 7.35
CA ALA A 133 20.79 -11.47 6.82
C ALA A 133 20.21 -12.47 7.83
N ASP A 134 18.88 -12.51 7.94
CA ASP A 134 18.13 -13.49 8.72
C ASP A 134 17.20 -14.28 7.77
N PRO A 135 17.64 -15.45 7.29
CA PRO A 135 16.85 -16.27 6.38
C PRO A 135 15.52 -16.74 6.98
N GLN A 136 15.43 -16.89 8.31
CA GLN A 136 14.21 -17.34 8.97
C GLN A 136 13.15 -16.23 8.96
N GLN A 137 13.56 -15.00 9.26
CA GLN A 137 12.67 -13.84 9.15
C GLN A 137 12.31 -13.55 7.70
N ALA A 138 13.25 -13.64 6.76
CA ALA A 138 12.95 -13.48 5.34
C ALA A 138 11.86 -14.47 4.91
N GLU A 139 12.01 -15.77 5.20
CA GLU A 139 10.99 -16.76 4.83
C GLU A 139 9.64 -16.53 5.54
N LYS A 140 9.64 -16.01 6.77
CA LYS A 140 8.41 -15.60 7.45
C LYS A 140 7.66 -14.52 6.67
N TYR A 141 8.33 -13.46 6.21
CA TYR A 141 7.69 -12.41 5.40
C TYR A 141 7.30 -12.90 4.01
N ARG A 142 8.09 -13.81 3.41
CA ARG A 142 7.72 -14.45 2.13
C ARG A 142 6.39 -15.21 2.24
N LYS A 143 6.23 -16.00 3.31
CA LYS A 143 4.97 -16.70 3.61
C LYS A 143 3.85 -15.74 3.96
N ALA A 144 4.13 -14.69 4.72
CA ALA A 144 3.15 -13.66 5.05
C ALA A 144 2.60 -12.99 3.78
N TYR A 145 3.46 -12.69 2.81
CA TYR A 145 3.04 -12.14 1.52
C TYR A 145 2.10 -13.09 0.77
N ALA A 146 2.44 -14.39 0.71
CA ALA A 146 1.60 -15.40 0.05
C ALA A 146 0.20 -15.52 0.68
N GLY A 147 0.03 -15.13 1.95
CA GLY A 147 -1.26 -15.09 2.65
C GLY A 147 -2.12 -13.85 2.35
N LEU A 148 -1.57 -12.82 1.69
CA LEU A 148 -2.30 -11.60 1.35
C LEU A 148 -3.32 -11.84 0.25
N ASP A 149 -4.43 -11.08 0.26
CA ASP A 149 -5.48 -11.23 -0.75
C ASP A 149 -5.00 -10.85 -2.15
N VAL A 150 -4.10 -9.87 -2.24
CA VAL A 150 -3.42 -9.51 -3.49
C VAL A 150 -2.60 -10.67 -4.07
N ALA A 151 -1.95 -11.48 -3.22
CA ALA A 151 -1.20 -12.64 -3.69
C ALA A 151 -2.12 -13.75 -4.19
N LYS A 152 -3.27 -13.95 -3.54
CA LYS A 152 -4.30 -14.92 -3.97
C LYS A 152 -4.96 -14.52 -5.28
N SER A 153 -5.21 -13.22 -5.46
CA SER A 153 -5.78 -12.67 -6.71
C SER A 153 -4.76 -12.60 -7.86
N GLY A 154 -3.46 -12.74 -7.55
CA GLY A 154 -2.37 -12.70 -8.52
C GLY A 154 -1.83 -11.30 -8.83
N TYR A 155 -2.36 -10.24 -8.19
CA TYR A 155 -1.88 -8.87 -8.43
C TYR A 155 -1.84 -7.98 -7.17
N PRO A 156 -0.69 -7.34 -6.86
CA PRO A 156 0.64 -7.62 -7.43
C PRO A 156 1.18 -8.99 -6.98
N SER A 157 1.83 -9.70 -7.90
CA SER A 157 2.64 -10.87 -7.53
C SER A 157 3.82 -10.45 -6.64
N PHE A 158 4.39 -11.40 -5.90
CA PHE A 158 5.55 -11.13 -5.05
C PHE A 158 6.71 -10.49 -5.83
N ASP A 159 7.03 -11.03 -7.01
CA ASP A 159 8.11 -10.50 -7.84
C ASP A 159 7.84 -9.07 -8.30
N LYS A 160 6.58 -8.72 -8.61
CA LYS A 160 6.20 -7.35 -8.97
C LYS A 160 6.32 -6.40 -7.77
N ALA A 161 5.93 -6.86 -6.58
CA ALA A 161 6.12 -6.08 -5.36
C ALA A 161 7.60 -5.85 -5.04
N MET A 162 8.44 -6.87 -5.18
CA MET A 162 9.89 -6.74 -5.04
C MET A 162 10.49 -5.79 -6.08
N ALA A 163 10.04 -5.87 -7.34
CA ALA A 163 10.48 -4.95 -8.39
C ALA A 163 10.17 -3.49 -8.05
N LEU A 164 8.95 -3.20 -7.58
CA LEU A 164 8.57 -1.85 -7.15
C LEU A 164 9.42 -1.38 -5.96
N VAL A 165 9.56 -2.21 -4.93
CA VAL A 165 10.37 -1.88 -3.75
C VAL A 165 11.81 -1.57 -4.15
N ASN A 166 12.42 -2.40 -5.00
CA ASN A 166 13.77 -2.15 -5.50
C ASN A 166 13.86 -0.83 -6.28
N ALA A 167 12.87 -0.50 -7.11
CA ALA A 167 12.83 0.76 -7.84
C ALA A 167 12.71 1.97 -6.91
N LEU A 168 11.89 1.89 -5.86
CA LEU A 168 11.73 2.97 -4.87
C LEU A 168 13.00 3.24 -4.06
N LEU A 169 13.83 2.22 -3.85
CA LEU A 169 15.07 2.30 -3.08
C LEU A 169 16.30 2.58 -3.94
N ALA A 170 16.19 2.47 -5.27
CA ALA A 170 17.28 2.84 -6.15
C ALA A 170 17.63 4.33 -5.98
N ALA A 171 18.92 4.63 -5.94
CA ALA A 171 19.39 6.02 -5.99
C ALA A 171 18.82 6.71 -7.24
N PRO A 172 18.44 7.99 -7.16
CA PRO A 172 18.04 8.72 -8.35
C PRO A 172 19.19 8.68 -9.34
N GLN A 173 18.91 8.34 -10.60
CA GLN A 173 19.94 8.38 -11.64
C GLN A 173 20.33 9.84 -11.83
N SER A 174 21.59 10.18 -11.54
CA SER A 174 22.14 11.49 -11.88
C SER A 174 22.12 11.60 -13.40
N SER A 175 21.29 12.48 -13.94
CA SER A 175 21.25 12.79 -15.37
C SER A 175 22.40 13.70 -15.84
N ASP A 176 23.39 13.97 -14.98
CA ASP A 176 24.41 15.00 -15.22
C ASP A 176 25.82 14.42 -15.43
N ALA A 177 25.93 13.32 -16.17
CA ALA A 177 27.23 12.76 -16.56
C ALA A 177 27.26 12.47 -18.06
N GLU A 178 27.24 13.53 -18.87
CA GLU A 178 27.73 13.57 -20.26
C GLU A 178 27.57 15.01 -20.80
N ASP A 179 28.49 15.89 -20.43
CA ASP A 179 28.87 17.10 -21.18
C ASP A 179 30.27 17.52 -20.67
N ASP A 180 31.24 16.61 -20.79
CA ASP A 180 32.66 16.90 -20.64
C ASP A 180 33.37 16.16 -21.78
N ASP A 181 33.57 16.88 -22.88
CA ASP A 181 34.63 16.70 -23.89
C ASP A 181 34.30 17.59 -25.10
N ALA A 182 34.41 18.90 -24.91
CA ALA A 182 34.50 19.86 -26.00
C ALA A 182 35.64 20.86 -25.73
N ASP A 183 36.81 20.33 -25.40
CA ASP A 183 38.05 21.11 -25.38
C ASP A 183 38.92 20.76 -26.60
N GLU A 184 39.19 21.82 -27.37
CA GLU A 184 40.44 22.13 -28.06
C GLU A 184 40.78 21.39 -29.38
N ASP A 185 40.39 22.02 -30.50
CA ASP A 185 41.17 22.01 -31.74
C ASP A 185 41.20 23.46 -32.32
N GLU A 186 41.94 24.36 -31.67
CA GLU A 186 42.39 25.61 -32.31
C GLU A 186 43.88 25.49 -32.70
N ASP A 187 44.08 25.54 -34.01
CA ASP A 187 45.32 25.39 -34.79
C ASP A 187 46.54 26.17 -34.27
N PRO A 188 47.76 25.68 -34.54
CA PRO A 188 48.74 26.59 -35.13
C PRO A 188 49.35 26.02 -36.41
N ALA A 189 48.96 26.60 -37.55
CA ALA A 189 49.70 26.48 -38.81
C ALA A 189 51.00 27.31 -38.78
N PRO A 190 52.07 26.86 -39.46
CA PRO A 190 53.39 27.50 -39.48
C PRO A 190 53.47 28.79 -40.32
#